data_AF-H5SQY7-F1
#
_entry.id   AF-H5SQY7-F1
#
_cell.length_a   1.000
_cell.length_b   1.000
_cell.length_c   1.000
_cell.angle_alpha   90.00
_cell.angle_beta   90.00
_cell.angle_gamma   90.00
#
_symmetry.space_group_name_H-M   'P 1'
#
loop_
_entity.id
_entity.type
_entity.pdbx_description
1 polymer ?
#
loop_
_entity_poly.entity_id
_entity_poly.type
_entity_poly.pdbx_seq_one_letter_code
_entity_poly.pdbx_strand_id
1 'polypeptide(L)' 'MAIETLAETVAASETWISVWHDDSEQEVYVQYGYVDISMPVEDFEDFVETLVEARAKLAQPKKKR' A
#
# COMPACT_ATOMS: atom_id res chain seq x y z
N MET A 1 -14.92 -12.53 13.02
CA MET A 1 -14.51 -12.05 11.68
C MET A 1 -14.66 -10.54 11.73
N ALA A 2 -13.53 -9.85 11.87
CA ALA A 2 -13.48 -8.40 11.92
C ALA A 2 -12.57 -7.98 10.76
N ILE A 3 -13.15 -7.24 9.82
CA ILE A 3 -12.39 -6.51 8.82
C ILE A 3 -12.20 -5.11 9.37
N GLU A 4 -10.95 -4.68 9.50
CA GLU A 4 -10.59 -3.37 10.02
C GLU A 4 -9.99 -2.51 8.92
N THR A 5 -10.57 -1.33 8.68
CA THR A 5 -9.96 -0.33 7.80
C THR A 5 -8.75 0.29 8.49
N LEU A 6 -7.56 0.10 7.91
CA LEU A 6 -6.32 0.68 8.42
C LEU A 6 -6.07 2.09 7.87
N ALA A 7 -6.37 2.32 6.60
CA ALA A 7 -6.21 3.62 5.95
C ALA A 7 -7.13 3.78 4.74
N GLU A 8 -7.57 5.01 4.47
CA GLU A 8 -8.43 5.34 3.34
C GLU A 8 -8.19 6.78 2.89
N THR A 9 -7.98 7.00 1.59
CA THR A 9 -7.77 8.33 1.03
C THR A 9 -8.08 8.39 -0.47
N VAL A 10 -8.17 9.61 -1.00
CA VAL A 10 -8.28 9.87 -2.44
C VAL A 10 -7.02 10.61 -2.86
N ALA A 11 -6.26 10.02 -3.79
CA ALA A 11 -5.08 10.65 -4.36
C ALA A 11 -5.45 11.92 -5.15
N ALA A 12 -4.50 12.83 -5.33
CA ALA A 12 -4.69 14.05 -6.12
C ALA A 12 -5.09 13.78 -7.59
N SER A 13 -4.83 12.57 -8.09
CA SER A 13 -5.30 12.07 -9.40
C SER A 13 -6.73 11.54 -9.39
N GLU A 14 -7.51 11.81 -8.34
CA GLU A 14 -8.86 11.28 -8.10
C GLU A 14 -8.92 9.75 -8.02
N THR A 15 -7.79 9.12 -7.70
CA THR A 15 -7.69 7.66 -7.56
C THR A 15 -7.91 7.26 -6.11
N TRP A 16 -8.83 6.35 -5.87
CA TRP A 16 -9.09 5.80 -4.54
C TRP A 16 -7.92 4.94 -4.05
N ILE A 17 -7.57 5.08 -2.77
CA ILE A 17 -6.57 4.24 -2.11
C ILE A 17 -7.12 3.82 -0.74
N SER A 18 -7.19 2.52 -0.49
CA SER A 18 -7.57 2.00 0.82
C SER A 18 -6.70 0.82 1.22
N VAL A 19 -6.58 0.63 2.54
CA VAL A 19 -5.89 -0.49 3.17
C VAL A 19 -6.77 -1.03 4.28
N TRP A 20 -7.01 -2.33 4.29
CA TRP A 20 -7.77 -3.00 5.35
C TRP A 20 -7.13 -4.33 5.73
N HIS A 21 -7.37 -4.77 6.96
CA HIS A 21 -6.88 -6.01 7.53
C HIS A 21 -8.04 -6.96 7.82
N ASP A 22 -7.90 -8.22 7.46
CA ASP A 22 -8.82 -9.29 7.86
C ASP A 22 -8.16 -10.18 8.93
N ASP A 23 -8.60 -10.03 10.18
CA ASP A 23 -8.10 -10.82 11.31
C ASP A 23 -8.30 -12.33 11.12
N SER A 24 -9.32 -12.75 10.36
CA SER A 24 -9.67 -14.15 10.18
C SER A 24 -8.80 -14.86 9.15
N GLU A 25 -8.35 -14.13 8.14
CA GLU A 25 -7.47 -14.63 7.09
C GLU A 25 -5.99 -14.31 7.35
N GLN A 26 -5.71 -13.39 8.29
CA GLN A 26 -4.36 -12.85 8.55
C GLN A 26 -3.76 -12.20 7.29
N GLU A 27 -4.61 -11.49 6.56
CA GLU A 27 -4.30 -10.86 5.27
C GLU A 27 -4.51 -9.35 5.37
N VAL A 28 -3.65 -8.60 4.69
CA VAL A 28 -3.80 -7.17 4.42
C VAL A 28 -4.17 -6.99 2.96
N TYR A 29 -5.17 -6.16 2.72
CA TYR A 29 -5.65 -5.80 1.41
C TYR A 29 -5.31 -4.34 1.12
N VAL A 30 -4.75 -4.09 -0.06
CA VAL A 30 -4.42 -2.75 -0.56
C VAL A 30 -5.14 -2.52 -1.88
N GLN A 31 -5.96 -1.47 -1.93
CA GLN A 31 -6.65 -1.03 -3.14
C GLN A 31 -5.99 0.21 -3.71
N TYR A 32 -5.77 0.21 -5.02
CA TYR A 32 -5.43 1.39 -5.82
C TYR A 32 -6.34 1.46 -7.05
N GLY A 33 -7.32 2.36 -7.02
CA GLY A 33 -8.36 2.42 -8.05
C GLY A 33 -9.17 1.14 -8.10
N TYR A 34 -9.04 0.37 -9.19
CA TYR A 34 -9.72 -0.92 -9.40
C TYR A 34 -8.81 -2.13 -9.19
N VAL A 35 -7.57 -1.91 -8.76
CA VAL A 35 -6.61 -2.98 -8.48
C VAL A 35 -6.60 -3.23 -6.99
N ASP A 36 -6.90 -4.46 -6.60
CA ASP A 36 -6.79 -4.94 -5.23
C ASP A 36 -5.65 -5.96 -5.15
N ILE A 37 -4.83 -5.84 -4.12
CA ILE A 37 -3.76 -6.78 -3.78
C ILE A 37 -4.05 -7.29 -2.37
N SER A 38 -4.16 -8.60 -2.21
CA SER A 38 -4.13 -9.26 -0.89
C SER A 38 -2.75 -9.84 -0.65
N MET A 39 -2.28 -9.77 0.59
CA MET A 39 -1.05 -10.41 1.02
C MET A 39 -1.10 -10.77 2.50
N PRO A 40 -0.34 -11.78 2.94
CA PRO A 40 -0.16 -12.06 4.36
C PRO A 40 0.34 -10.83 5.12
N VAL A 41 -0.02 -10.71 6.40
CA VAL A 41 0.47 -9.63 7.27
C VAL A 41 2.01 -9.55 7.30
N GLU A 42 2.70 -10.69 7.28
CA GLU A 42 4.16 -10.75 7.26
C GLU A 42 4.77 -10.13 5.97
N ASP A 43 4.14 -10.34 4.82
CA ASP A 43 4.59 -9.78 3.54
C ASP A 43 4.28 -8.28 3.44
N PHE A 44 3.26 -7.80 4.16
CA PHE A 44 2.85 -6.40 4.14
C PHE A 44 3.93 -5.46 4.71
N GLU A 45 4.66 -5.89 5.74
CA GLU A 45 5.76 -5.09 6.33
C GLU A 45 6.86 -4.87 5.28
N ASP A 46 7.33 -5.93 4.63
CA ASP A 46 8.34 -5.89 3.57
C ASP A 46 7.87 -5.07 2.34
N PHE A 47 6.58 -5.17 2.00
CA PHE A 47 5.97 -4.39 0.92
C PHE A 47 6.03 -2.88 1.22
N VAL A 48 5.69 -2.48 2.44
CA VAL A 48 5.75 -1.06 2.86
C VAL A 48 7.19 -0.55 2.83
N GLU A 49 8.16 -1.32 3.34
CA GLU A 49 9.58 -0.93 3.28
C GLU A 49 10.04 -0.71 1.83
N THR A 50 9.65 -1.62 0.93
CA THR A 50 9.96 -1.52 -0.50
C THR A 50 9.36 -0.25 -1.13
N LEU A 51 8.11 0.09 -0.80
CA LEU A 51 7.47 1.32 -1.29
C LEU A 51 8.17 2.58 -0.76
N VAL A 52 8.57 2.59 0.52
CA VAL A 52 9.32 3.70 1.12
C VAL A 52 10.66 3.88 0.42
N GLU A 53 11.40 2.80 0.15
CA GLU A 53 12.64 2.86 -0.62
C GLU A 53 12.43 3.40 -2.03
N ALA A 54 11.41 2.92 -2.74
CA ALA A 54 11.08 3.37 -4.08
C ALA A 54 10.79 4.87 -4.11
N ARG A 55 10.01 5.36 -3.14
CA ARG A 55 9.75 6.79 -2.95
C ARG A 55 11.04 7.58 -2.70
N ALA A 56 11.92 7.08 -1.84
CA ALA A 56 13.20 7.72 -1.55
C ALA A 56 14.08 7.83 -2.80
N LYS A 57 14.13 6.79 -3.64
CA LYS A 57 14.86 6.79 -4.92
C LYS A 57 14.27 7.80 -5.91
N LEU A 58 12.95 7.95 -5.97
CA LEU A 58 12.29 8.96 -6.82
C LEU A 58 12.56 10.40 -6.39
N ALA A 59 12.73 10.64 -5.10
CA ALA A 59 13.01 11.97 -4.56
C ALA A 59 14.45 12.44 -4.82
N GLN A 60 15.37 11.55 -5.22
CA GLN A 60 16.74 11.93 -5.53
C GLN A 60 16.79 12.70 -6.86
N PRO A 61 17.50 13.84 -6.93
CA PRO A 61 17.65 14.58 -8.17
C PRO A 61 18.36 13.68 -9.20
N LYS A 62 17.71 13.44 -10.33
CA LYS A 62 18.32 12.71 -11.45
C LYS A 62 19.62 13.43 -11.83
N LYS A 63 20.77 12.83 -11.53
CA LYS A 63 22.07 13.27 -12.06
C LYS A 63 21.95 13.23 -13.59
N LYS A 64 21.86 14.39 -14.23
CA LYS A 64 22.03 14.52 -15.68
C LYS A 64 23.42 13.98 -16.01
N ARG A 65 23.46 12.87 -16.75
CA ARG A 65 24.68 12.41 -17.43
C ARG A 65 24.87 13.26 -18.68
#